data_AF-A0A1I0XPN7-F1
#
_entry.id   AF-A0A1I0XPN7-F1
#
_cell.length_a   1.000
_cell.length_b   1.000
_cell.length_c   1.000
_cell.angle_alpha   90.00
_cell.angle_beta   90.00
_cell.angle_gamma   90.00
#
_symmetry.space_group_name_H-M   'P 1'
#
loop_
_entity.id
_entity.type
_entity.pdbx_description
1 polymer ?
#
loop_
_entity_poly.entity_id
_entity_poly.type
_entity_poly.pdbx_seq_one_letter_code
_entity_poly.pdbx_strand_id
1 'polypeptide(L)'
;MSIPKELNNGILIFIGIGLYFLTMELLGLSDVFLLRILNIFIVIYFLNKTIKSNYNEGKTEYLENLISGTLTALIGVALSVAGLLTYISMKGGDAYLAKLSQNFLFGGGTPSVNEYCIGLFFEGIASSIIITFTLMQYWKDRPVKHF
;
A
#
# COMPACT_ATOMS: atom_id res chain seq x y z
N MET A 1 -22.05 12.89 -7.12
CA MET A 1 -21.88 11.56 -6.51
C MET A 1 -20.55 11.59 -5.77
N SER A 2 -20.58 11.59 -4.44
CA SER A 2 -19.37 11.63 -3.61
C SER A 2 -18.60 10.31 -3.76
N ILE A 3 -17.35 10.38 -4.19
CA ILE A 3 -16.44 9.23 -4.31
C ILE A 3 -16.39 8.50 -2.96
N PRO A 4 -16.53 7.16 -2.91
CA PRO A 4 -16.39 6.41 -1.65
C PRO A 4 -15.03 6.70 -1.02
N LYS A 5 -15.00 6.93 0.29
CA LYS A 5 -13.80 7.39 1.01
C LYS A 5 -12.66 6.37 0.90
N GLU A 6 -13.03 5.10 0.82
CA GLU A 6 -12.14 3.97 0.58
C GLU A 6 -11.39 4.13 -0.75
N LEU A 7 -12.10 4.56 -1.80
CA LEU A 7 -11.49 4.83 -3.10
C LEU A 7 -10.62 6.08 -3.05
N ASN A 8 -11.08 7.15 -2.40
CA ASN A 8 -10.28 8.38 -2.27
C ASN A 8 -8.98 8.13 -1.49
N ASN A 9 -9.06 7.47 -0.33
CA ASN A 9 -7.88 7.15 0.48
C ASN A 9 -6.98 6.10 -0.22
N GLY A 10 -7.55 5.15 -0.96
CA GLY A 10 -6.79 4.21 -1.80
C GLY A 10 -6.01 4.92 -2.90
N ILE A 11 -6.61 5.92 -3.56
CA ILE A 11 -5.92 6.78 -4.54
C ILE A 11 -4.81 7.60 -3.87
N LEU A 12 -5.03 8.11 -2.65
CA LEU A 12 -3.99 8.82 -1.91
C LEU A 12 -2.81 7.91 -1.52
N ILE A 13 -3.07 6.64 -1.19
CA ILE A 13 -2.00 5.63 -0.99
C ILE A 13 -1.20 5.48 -2.28
N PHE A 14 -1.88 5.31 -3.43
CA PHE A 14 -1.23 5.20 -4.74
C PHE A 14 -0.37 6.42 -5.05
N ILE A 15 -0.91 7.64 -4.88
CA ILE A 15 -0.17 8.88 -5.11
C ILE A 15 1.02 8.99 -4.14
N GLY A 16 0.83 8.67 -2.87
CA GLY A 16 1.88 8.73 -1.85
C GLY A 16 3.03 7.77 -2.14
N ILE A 17 2.72 6.51 -2.45
CA ILE A 17 3.71 5.50 -2.81
C ILE A 17 4.37 5.85 -4.15
N GLY A 18 3.60 6.27 -5.15
CA GLY A 18 4.12 6.64 -6.47
C GLY A 18 5.07 7.83 -6.42
N LEU A 19 4.70 8.90 -5.69
CA LEU A 19 5.53 10.08 -5.53
C LEU A 19 6.80 9.77 -4.71
N TYR A 20 6.67 8.95 -3.68
CA TYR A 20 7.81 8.46 -2.91
C TYR A 20 8.77 7.65 -3.79
N PHE A 21 8.25 6.70 -4.56
CA PHE A 21 9.03 5.87 -5.47
C PHE A 21 9.75 6.70 -6.53
N LEU A 22 9.05 7.66 -7.18
CA LEU A 22 9.66 8.56 -8.16
C LEU A 22 10.75 9.44 -7.54
N THR A 23 10.53 9.93 -6.31
CA THR A 23 11.56 10.71 -5.60
C THR A 23 12.80 9.85 -5.32
N MET A 24 12.62 8.60 -4.89
CA MET A 24 13.73 7.69 -4.62
C MET A 24 14.48 7.28 -5.88
N GLU A 25 13.77 7.09 -6.99
CA GLU A 25 14.38 6.86 -8.29
C GLU A 25 15.21 8.05 -8.76
N LEU A 26 14.71 9.29 -8.61
CA LEU A 26 15.45 10.50 -8.99
C LEU A 26 16.74 10.66 -8.18
N LEU A 27 16.72 10.22 -6.92
CA LEU A 27 17.90 10.23 -6.05
C LEU A 27 18.84 9.03 -6.29
N GLY A 28 18.40 8.01 -7.04
CA GLY A 28 19.14 6.76 -7.25
C GLY A 28 19.13 5.81 -6.04
N LEU A 29 18.16 5.94 -5.14
CA LEU A 29 17.98 5.10 -3.95
C LEU A 29 16.89 4.02 -4.13
N SER A 30 16.33 3.85 -5.33
CA SER A 30 15.25 2.89 -5.62
C SER A 30 15.65 1.43 -5.40
N ASP A 31 16.94 1.13 -5.48
CA ASP A 31 17.51 -0.21 -5.22
C ASP A 31 17.61 -0.55 -3.73
N VAL A 32 17.50 0.44 -2.83
CA VAL A 32 17.69 0.23 -1.39
C VAL A 32 16.43 -0.35 -0.75
N PHE A 33 16.51 -1.61 -0.33
CA PHE A 33 15.38 -2.33 0.28
C PHE A 33 14.83 -1.66 1.55
N LEU A 34 15.68 -1.11 2.42
CA LEU A 34 15.26 -0.41 3.64
C LEU A 34 14.27 0.74 3.35
N LEU A 35 14.42 1.42 2.22
CA LEU A 35 13.52 2.49 1.83
C LEU A 35 12.14 1.95 1.39
N ARG A 36 12.00 0.67 1.04
CA ARG A 36 10.67 0.08 0.76
C ARG A 36 9.85 -0.14 2.02
N ILE A 37 10.50 -0.37 3.15
CA ILE A 37 9.82 -0.48 4.45
C ILE A 37 9.08 0.84 4.77
N LEU A 38 9.59 1.98 4.32
CA LEU A 38 8.91 3.28 4.49
C LEU A 38 7.55 3.34 3.79
N ASN A 39 7.32 2.58 2.72
CA ASN A 39 6.00 2.48 2.07
C ASN A 39 4.93 1.95 3.03
N ILE A 40 5.31 1.04 3.95
CA ILE A 40 4.39 0.48 4.94
C ILE A 40 3.85 1.59 5.86
N PHE A 41 4.68 2.58 6.22
CA PHE A 41 4.22 3.72 7.03
C PHE A 41 3.22 4.60 6.30
N ILE A 42 3.40 4.81 4.99
CA ILE A 42 2.44 5.53 4.14
C ILE A 42 1.09 4.79 4.13
N VAL A 43 1.13 3.48 3.92
CA VAL A 43 -0.05 2.61 3.94
C VAL A 43 -0.76 2.69 5.30
N ILE A 44 -0.03 2.49 6.41
CA ILE A 44 -0.56 2.60 7.78
C ILE A 44 -1.23 3.95 8.02
N TYR A 45 -0.61 5.05 7.59
CA TYR A 45 -1.14 6.41 7.80
C TYR A 45 -2.51 6.60 7.15
N PHE A 46 -2.65 6.22 5.87
CA PHE A 46 -3.92 6.37 5.16
C PHE A 46 -4.98 5.37 5.62
N LEU A 47 -4.60 4.14 5.97
CA LEU A 47 -5.49 3.18 6.60
C LEU A 47 -6.05 3.70 7.93
N ASN A 48 -5.17 4.23 8.79
CA ASN A 48 -5.57 4.84 10.05
C ASN A 48 -6.51 6.03 9.83
N LYS A 49 -6.27 6.83 8.78
CA LYS A 49 -7.15 7.94 8.38
C LYS A 49 -8.53 7.44 7.93
N THR A 50 -8.62 6.33 7.19
CA THR A 50 -9.90 5.69 6.82
C THR A 50 -10.65 5.23 8.07
N ILE A 51 -10.00 4.45 8.94
CA ILE A 51 -10.61 3.90 10.15
C ILE A 51 -11.12 5.04 11.06
N LYS A 52 -10.30 6.06 11.30
CA LYS A 52 -10.68 7.24 12.10
C LYS A 52 -11.85 8.00 11.47
N SER A 53 -11.90 8.12 10.14
CA SER A 53 -13.04 8.75 9.46
C SER A 53 -14.33 7.96 9.66
N ASN A 54 -14.29 6.63 9.65
CA ASN A 54 -15.48 5.82 9.87
C ASN A 54 -15.98 5.94 11.32
N TYR A 55 -15.07 5.95 12.30
CA TYR A 55 -15.43 6.20 13.70
C TYR A 55 -16.10 7.57 13.91
N ASN A 56 -15.62 8.62 13.23
CA ASN A 56 -16.24 9.95 13.29
C ASN A 56 -17.64 10.00 12.67
N GLU A 57 -17.99 9.08 11.78
CA GLU A 57 -19.31 8.98 11.16
C GLU A 57 -20.27 8.05 11.91
N GLY A 58 -19.86 7.56 13.09
CA GLY A 58 -20.67 6.65 13.90
C GLY A 58 -20.65 5.20 13.43
N LYS A 59 -19.82 4.85 12.42
CA LYS A 59 -19.58 3.46 12.01
C LYS A 59 -18.59 2.82 12.97
N THR A 60 -19.09 2.32 14.10
CA THR A 60 -18.28 1.70 15.15
C THR A 60 -18.18 0.19 15.01
N GLU A 61 -18.86 -0.42 14.03
CA GLU A 61 -18.82 -1.86 13.83
C GLU A 61 -17.41 -2.32 13.43
N TYR A 62 -16.88 -3.28 14.19
CA TYR A 62 -15.53 -3.79 14.01
C TYR A 62 -15.32 -4.40 12.62
N LEU A 63 -16.28 -5.22 12.16
CA LEU A 63 -16.17 -5.88 10.86
C LEU A 63 -16.30 -4.90 9.70
N GLU A 64 -17.19 -3.91 9.78
CA GLU A 64 -17.30 -2.88 8.74
C GLU A 64 -16.00 -2.08 8.58
N ASN A 65 -15.39 -1.67 9.69
CA ASN A 65 -14.13 -0.94 9.66
C ASN A 65 -12.95 -1.77 9.16
N LEU A 66 -12.93 -3.07 9.48
CA LEU A 66 -11.94 -4.00 8.96
C LEU A 66 -12.10 -4.19 7.45
N ILE A 67 -13.32 -4.34 6.95
CA ILE A 67 -13.60 -4.47 5.52
C ILE A 67 -13.27 -3.17 4.77
N SER A 68 -13.73 -2.00 5.25
CA SER A 68 -13.42 -0.70 4.64
C SER A 68 -11.92 -0.40 4.63
N GLY A 69 -11.21 -0.70 5.71
CA GLY A 69 -9.75 -0.56 5.78
C GLY A 69 -9.04 -1.46 4.76
N THR A 70 -9.42 -2.73 4.72
CA THR A 70 -8.84 -3.71 3.79
C THR A 70 -9.12 -3.33 2.34
N LEU A 71 -10.34 -2.88 2.00
CA LEU A 71 -10.68 -2.41 0.66
C LEU A 71 -9.87 -1.18 0.24
N THR A 72 -9.70 -0.21 1.15
CA THR A 72 -8.86 0.98 0.90
C THR A 72 -7.43 0.57 0.53
N ALA A 73 -6.85 -0.33 1.32
CA ALA A 73 -5.49 -0.78 1.12
C ALA A 73 -5.34 -1.62 -0.15
N LEU A 74 -6.31 -2.50 -0.45
CA LEU A 74 -6.33 -3.32 -1.66
C LEU A 74 -6.41 -2.45 -2.92
N ILE A 75 -7.24 -1.41 -2.93
CA ILE A 75 -7.31 -0.44 -4.03
C ILE A 75 -5.96 0.26 -4.21
N GLY A 76 -5.35 0.72 -3.11
CA GLY A 76 -4.05 1.37 -3.13
C GLY A 76 -2.93 0.47 -3.66
N VAL A 77 -2.89 -0.79 -3.22
CA VAL A 77 -1.93 -1.81 -3.67
C VAL A 77 -2.14 -2.13 -5.14
N ALA A 78 -3.38 -2.38 -5.58
CA ALA A 78 -3.68 -2.70 -6.97
C ALA A 78 -3.24 -1.57 -7.92
N LEU A 79 -3.56 -0.31 -7.57
CA LEU A 79 -3.15 0.85 -8.35
C LEU A 79 -1.61 1.03 -8.33
N SER A 80 -0.97 0.81 -7.18
CA SER A 80 0.49 0.93 -7.05
C SER A 80 1.24 -0.12 -7.87
N VAL A 81 0.76 -1.36 -7.88
CA VAL A 81 1.34 -2.44 -8.70
C VAL A 81 1.11 -2.17 -10.18
N ALA A 82 -0.10 -1.73 -10.57
CA ALA A 82 -0.38 -1.37 -11.96
C ALA A 82 0.51 -0.22 -12.44
N GLY A 83 0.66 0.84 -11.64
CA GLY A 83 1.55 1.96 -11.93
C GLY A 83 3.01 1.55 -12.03
N LEU A 84 3.47 0.67 -11.14
CA LEU A 84 4.82 0.13 -11.18
C LEU A 84 5.07 -0.71 -12.44
N LEU A 85 4.12 -1.56 -12.84
CA LEU A 85 4.20 -2.35 -14.07
C LEU A 85 4.30 -1.46 -15.30
N THR A 86 3.46 -0.42 -15.40
CA THR A 86 3.55 0.56 -16.49
C THR A 86 4.90 1.28 -16.48
N TYR A 87 5.38 1.70 -15.30
CA TYR A 87 6.64 2.40 -15.16
C TYR A 87 7.85 1.56 -15.59
N ILE A 88 7.94 0.31 -15.13
CA ILE A 88 9.01 -0.62 -15.51
C ILE A 88 8.96 -0.89 -17.01
N SER A 89 7.77 -1.08 -17.57
CA SER A 89 7.59 -1.30 -19.01
C SER A 89 8.10 -0.11 -19.85
N MET A 90 7.88 1.12 -19.38
CA MET A 90 8.39 2.33 -20.05
C MET A 90 9.91 2.54 -19.91
N LYS A 91 10.51 2.07 -18.81
CA LYS A 91 11.93 2.26 -18.49
C LYS A 91 12.89 1.19 -19.05
N GLY A 92 12.38 0.24 -19.85
CA GLY A 92 13.19 -0.80 -20.48
C GLY A 92 12.94 -2.22 -19.96
N GLY A 93 11.82 -2.44 -19.25
CA GLY A 93 11.33 -3.76 -18.89
C GLY A 93 12.27 -4.53 -17.95
N ASP A 94 12.64 -5.75 -18.35
CA ASP A 94 13.43 -6.68 -17.55
C ASP A 94 14.82 -6.13 -17.16
N ALA A 95 15.42 -5.27 -17.98
CA ALA A 95 16.72 -4.67 -17.68
C ALA A 95 16.66 -3.68 -16.50
N TYR A 96 15.55 -2.94 -16.38
CA TYR A 96 15.32 -2.04 -15.26
C TYR A 96 14.88 -2.83 -14.01
N LEU A 97 14.09 -3.89 -14.20
CA LEU A 97 13.70 -4.78 -13.13
C LEU A 97 14.90 -5.48 -12.48
N ALA A 98 15.91 -5.91 -13.24
CA ALA A 98 17.08 -6.60 -12.70
C ALA A 98 17.84 -5.77 -11.64
N LYS A 99 17.77 -4.44 -11.71
CA LYS A 99 18.30 -3.55 -10.65
C LYS A 99 17.39 -3.59 -9.42
N LEU A 100 16.09 -3.43 -9.65
CA LEU A 100 15.06 -3.38 -8.61
C LEU A 100 14.85 -4.72 -7.89
N SER A 101 15.06 -5.87 -8.55
CA SER A 101 14.71 -7.21 -8.04
C SER A 101 15.81 -7.85 -7.20
N GLN A 102 17.07 -7.40 -7.28
CA GLN A 102 18.18 -7.98 -6.54
C GLN A 102 17.96 -8.01 -5.01
N ASN A 103 17.13 -7.11 -4.49
CA ASN A 103 16.87 -6.98 -3.06
C ASN A 103 15.43 -7.40 -2.66
N PHE A 104 14.76 -8.26 -3.44
CA PHE A 104 13.41 -8.72 -3.09
C PHE A 104 13.42 -9.79 -1.99
N LEU A 105 12.48 -9.69 -1.04
CA LEU A 105 12.42 -10.52 0.18
C LEU A 105 12.27 -12.03 -0.06
N PHE A 106 11.70 -12.44 -1.20
CA PHE A 106 11.29 -13.82 -1.45
C PHE A 106 11.75 -14.41 -2.80
N GLY A 107 12.67 -13.78 -3.52
CA GLY A 107 13.04 -14.24 -4.86
C GLY A 107 14.54 -14.14 -5.14
N GLY A 108 15.27 -15.24 -4.94
CA GLY A 108 16.55 -15.43 -5.63
C GLY A 108 16.28 -15.83 -7.09
N GLY A 109 16.68 -14.98 -8.04
CA GLY A 109 16.54 -15.26 -9.48
C GLY A 109 16.44 -14.00 -10.34
N THR A 110 16.29 -14.18 -11.65
CA THR A 110 15.91 -13.13 -12.62
C THR A 110 14.40 -13.24 -12.89
N PRO A 111 13.52 -12.80 -11.97
CA PRO A 111 12.08 -12.87 -12.20
C PRO A 111 11.71 -11.98 -13.39
N SER A 112 10.71 -12.39 -14.16
CA SER A 112 10.10 -11.52 -15.16
C SER A 112 9.32 -10.37 -14.49
N VAL A 113 9.09 -9.27 -15.21
CA VAL A 113 8.28 -8.13 -14.71
C VAL A 113 6.92 -8.57 -14.16
N ASN A 114 6.29 -9.55 -14.80
CA ASN A 114 4.98 -10.04 -14.41
C ASN A 114 5.03 -10.83 -13.10
N GLU A 115 5.99 -11.74 -12.95
CA GLU A 115 6.17 -12.53 -11.72
C GLU A 115 6.46 -11.61 -10.54
N TYR A 116 7.31 -10.59 -10.75
CA TYR A 116 7.61 -9.60 -9.73
C TYR A 116 6.37 -8.80 -9.30
N CYS A 117 5.58 -8.30 -10.26
CA CYS A 117 4.39 -7.51 -9.96
C CYS A 117 3.31 -8.35 -9.26
N ILE A 118 3.12 -9.60 -9.67
CA ILE A 118 2.17 -10.52 -9.03
C ILE A 118 2.62 -10.87 -7.61
N GLY A 119 3.91 -11.15 -7.40
CA GLY A 119 4.46 -11.39 -6.07
C GLY A 119 4.25 -10.20 -5.14
N LEU A 120 4.58 -8.99 -5.61
CA LEU A 120 4.37 -7.75 -4.86
C LEU A 120 2.88 -7.49 -4.57
N PHE A 121 1.99 -7.86 -5.49
CA PHE A 121 0.55 -7.73 -5.29
C PHE A 121 0.04 -8.63 -4.15
N PHE A 122 0.43 -9.91 -4.13
CA PHE A 122 0.05 -10.82 -3.06
C PHE A 122 0.68 -10.44 -1.71
N GLU A 123 1.94 -10.03 -1.69
CA GLU A 123 2.61 -9.49 -0.51
C GLU A 123 1.91 -8.23 0.02
N GLY A 124 1.54 -7.32 -0.89
CA GLY A 124 0.79 -6.10 -0.58
C GLY A 124 -0.59 -6.40 0.01
N ILE A 125 -1.31 -7.40 -0.50
CA ILE A 125 -2.59 -7.83 0.07
C ILE A 125 -2.40 -8.42 1.47
N ALA A 126 -1.46 -9.36 1.63
CA ALA A 126 -1.22 -10.02 2.90
C ALA A 126 -0.83 -9.02 4.00
N SER A 127 0.12 -8.13 3.70
CA SER A 127 0.55 -7.07 4.61
C SER A 127 -0.59 -6.09 4.93
N SER A 128 -1.40 -5.71 3.94
CA SER A 128 -2.56 -4.83 4.16
C SER A 128 -3.59 -5.41 5.12
N ILE A 129 -3.88 -6.71 5.03
CA ILE A 129 -4.80 -7.40 5.94
C ILE A 129 -4.23 -7.41 7.36
N ILE A 130 -2.94 -7.76 7.52
CA ILE A 130 -2.25 -7.79 8.83
C ILE A 130 -2.23 -6.40 9.47
N ILE A 131 -1.92 -5.37 8.69
CA ILE A 131 -1.87 -3.97 9.14
C ILE A 131 -3.27 -3.52 9.57
N THR A 132 -4.29 -3.77 8.74
CA THR A 132 -5.68 -3.40 9.06
C THR A 132 -6.13 -4.07 10.35
N PHE A 133 -5.86 -5.36 10.51
CA PHE A 133 -6.19 -6.10 11.72
C PHE A 133 -5.48 -5.52 12.95
N THR A 134 -4.18 -5.21 12.84
CA THR A 134 -3.39 -4.63 13.93
C THR A 134 -3.90 -3.24 14.33
N LEU A 135 -4.24 -2.40 13.35
CA LEU A 135 -4.87 -1.10 13.58
C LEU A 135 -6.22 -1.24 14.28
N MET A 136 -7.06 -2.16 13.83
CA MET A 136 -8.35 -2.42 14.46
C MET A 136 -8.20 -2.88 15.91
N GLN A 137 -7.21 -3.71 16.23
CA GLN A 137 -6.89 -4.09 17.60
C GLN A 137 -6.38 -2.90 18.44
N TYR A 138 -5.62 -1.99 17.85
CA TYR A 138 -5.19 -0.76 18.51
C TYR A 138 -6.35 0.20 18.82
N TRP A 139 -7.37 0.25 17.95
CA TRP A 139 -8.55 1.09 18.14
C TRP A 139 -9.62 0.46 19.05
N LYS A 140 -9.62 -0.86 19.23
CA LYS A 140 -10.58 -1.60 20.07
C LYS A 140 -10.60 -1.15 21.53
N ASP A 141 -9.43 -0.88 22.12
CA ASP A 141 -9.30 -0.49 23.54
C ASP A 141 -9.35 1.04 23.76
N ARG A 142 -9.54 1.83 22.70
CA ARG A 142 -9.69 3.28 22.83
C ARG A 142 -11.19 3.60 22.81
N PRO A 143 -11.81 3.92 23.96
CA PRO A 143 -13.17 4.40 23.95
C PRO A 143 -13.21 5.63 23.04
N VAL A 144 -14.13 5.60 22.07
CA VAL A 144 -14.51 6.78 21.29
C VAL A 144 -14.84 7.84 22.33
N LYS A 145 -13.94 8.80 22.54
CA LYS A 145 -14.27 9.94 23.39
C LYS A 145 -15.38 10.67 22.66
N HIS A 146 -16.61 10.39 23.06
CA HIS A 146 -17.73 11.30 22.87
C HIS A 146 -17.27 12.64 23.47
N PHE A 147 -16.88 13.56 22.59
CA PHE A 147 -16.76 14.98 22.90
C PHE A 147 -18.07 15.64 22.47
#